data_AF-A0A4P7YLS5-F1
#
_entry.id   AF-A0A4P7YLS5-F1
#
_cell.length_a   1.000
_cell.length_b   1.000
_cell.length_c   1.000
_cell.angle_alpha   90.00
_cell.angle_beta   90.00
_cell.angle_gamma   90.00
#
_symmetry.space_group_name_H-M   'P 1'
#
loop_
_entity.id
_entity.type
_entity.pdbx_description
1 polymer ?
#
loop_
_entity_poly.entity_id
_entity_poly.type
_entity_poly.pdbx_seq_one_letter_code
_entity_poly.pdbx_strand_id
1 'polypeptide(L)'
;MRTEWDGVLCLQLGLVDRQFDARIVYQAGPFRADIRAIEIRTAQGWLPVPWLLDLVEDSAPLFDMLRDHAAGRTADARRIARGA
;
A
#
# COMPACT_ATOMS: atom_id res chain seq x y z
N MET A 1 -11.12 -12.67 -4.26
CA MET A 1 -11.88 -11.44 -3.94
C MET A 1 -10.94 -10.26 -4.10
N ARG A 2 -11.33 -9.23 -4.85
CA ARG A 2 -10.55 -7.98 -4.96
C ARG A 2 -10.78 -7.18 -3.69
N THR A 3 -9.70 -6.74 -3.05
CA THR A 3 -9.70 -5.92 -1.84
C THR A 3 -8.92 -4.64 -2.12
N GLU A 4 -9.32 -3.58 -1.47
CA GLU A 4 -8.70 -2.27 -1.57
C GLU A 4 -8.31 -1.84 -0.17
N TRP A 5 -7.15 -1.20 -0.04
CA TRP A 5 -6.68 -0.60 1.19
C TRP A 5 -6.25 0.83 0.88
N ASP A 6 -6.81 1.79 1.61
CA ASP A 6 -6.44 3.21 1.49
C ASP A 6 -5.57 3.63 2.67
N GLY A 7 -4.44 4.29 2.39
CA GLY A 7 -3.52 4.77 3.40
C GLY A 7 -2.46 5.74 2.90
N VAL A 8 -1.42 5.96 3.68
CA VAL A 8 -0.31 6.87 3.31
C VAL A 8 0.95 6.05 3.13
N LEU A 9 1.54 6.09 1.93
CA LEU A 9 2.86 5.54 1.66
C LEU A 9 3.92 6.62 1.88
N CYS A 10 4.85 6.34 2.79
CA CYS A 10 6.08 7.11 2.95
C CYS A 10 7.15 6.48 2.08
N LEU A 11 7.60 7.20 1.05
CA LEU A 11 8.63 6.75 0.13
C LEU A 11 9.86 7.63 0.27
N GLN A 12 11.00 7.00 0.48
CA GLN A 12 12.28 7.69 0.42
C GLN A 12 12.71 7.83 -1.04
N LEU A 13 12.55 9.04 -1.59
CA LEU A 13 12.93 9.36 -2.96
C LEU A 13 14.21 10.19 -2.92
N GLY A 14 15.35 9.48 -2.85
CA GLY A 14 16.67 10.09 -2.67
C GLY A 14 16.92 10.54 -1.23
N LEU A 15 17.25 11.82 -1.03
CA LEU A 15 17.51 12.42 0.30
C LEU A 15 16.23 12.94 1.00
N VAL A 16 15.06 12.72 0.40
CA VAL A 16 13.81 13.29 0.89
C VAL A 16 12.76 12.19 1.03
N ASP A 17 12.16 12.12 2.21
CA ASP A 17 10.96 11.33 2.43
C ASP A 17 9.74 12.09 1.91
N ARG A 18 8.95 11.43 1.07
CA ARG A 18 7.69 11.95 0.57
C ARG A 18 6.55 11.06 0.99
N GLN A 19 5.45 11.71 1.37
CA GLN A 19 4.21 11.04 1.74
C GLN A 19 3.23 11.12 0.57
N PHE A 20 2.59 10.00 0.27
CA PHE A 20 1.61 9.89 -0.78
C PHE A 20 0.37 9.22 -0.21
N ASP A 21 -0.78 9.88 -0.32
CA ASP A 21 -2.07 9.19 -0.15
C ASP A 21 -2.16 8.12 -1.25
N ALA A 22 -2.19 6.87 -0.85
CA ALA A 22 -2.09 5.71 -1.72
C ALA A 22 -3.27 4.77 -1.52
N ARG A 23 -3.67 4.14 -2.61
CA ARG A 23 -4.63 3.05 -2.63
C ARG A 23 -3.93 1.82 -3.17
N ILE A 24 -3.96 0.74 -2.39
CA ILE A 24 -3.40 -0.55 -2.77
C ILE A 24 -4.56 -1.48 -3.12
N VAL A 25 -4.63 -1.88 -4.38
CA VAL A 25 -5.57 -2.89 -4.86
C VAL A 25 -4.85 -4.22 -4.83
N TYR A 26 -5.40 -5.19 -4.11
CA TYR A 26 -4.77 -6.48 -3.95
C TYR A 26 -5.79 -7.61 -3.91
N GLN A 27 -5.34 -8.81 -4.22
CA GLN A 27 -6.12 -10.02 -4.08
C GLN A 27 -5.74 -10.70 -2.76
N ALA A 28 -6.68 -10.72 -1.83
CA ALA A 28 -6.53 -11.44 -0.58
C ALA A 28 -6.63 -12.97 -0.82
N GLY A 29 -5.68 -13.70 -0.26
CA GLY A 29 -5.70 -15.15 -0.12
C GLY A 29 -5.33 -15.57 1.31
N PRO A 30 -5.51 -16.85 1.67
CA PRO A 30 -5.32 -17.32 3.05
C PRO A 30 -3.89 -17.10 3.58
N PHE A 31 -2.90 -17.03 2.68
CA PHE A 31 -1.49 -16.90 3.03
C PHE A 31 -0.75 -15.79 2.26
N ARG A 32 -1.45 -15.02 1.40
CA ARG A 32 -0.84 -14.01 0.53
C ARG A 32 -1.78 -12.83 0.26
N ALA A 33 -1.22 -11.63 0.21
CA ALA A 33 -1.83 -10.46 -0.40
C ALA A 33 -1.11 -10.21 -1.74
N ASP A 34 -1.73 -10.54 -2.86
CA ASP A 34 -1.14 -10.33 -4.19
C ASP A 34 -1.50 -8.92 -4.68
N ILE A 35 -0.54 -7.99 -4.63
CA ILE A 35 -0.76 -6.59 -5.00
C ILE A 35 -0.91 -6.48 -6.52
N ARG A 36 -2.05 -5.95 -6.96
CA ARG A 36 -2.39 -5.79 -8.39
C ARG A 36 -2.09 -4.39 -8.90
N ALA A 37 -2.31 -3.38 -8.06
CA ALA A 37 -2.08 -1.99 -8.41
C ALA A 37 -1.82 -1.16 -7.16
N ILE A 38 -1.01 -0.13 -7.32
CA ILE A 38 -0.85 0.95 -6.36
C ILE A 38 -1.22 2.23 -7.10
N GLU A 39 -2.14 2.99 -6.52
CA GLU A 39 -2.58 4.27 -7.05
C GLU A 39 -2.22 5.37 -6.05
N ILE A 40 -1.84 6.55 -6.53
CA ILE A 40 -1.60 7.72 -5.70
C ILE A 40 -2.70 8.74 -5.94
N ARG A 41 -3.14 9.41 -4.87
CA ARG A 41 -4.07 10.53 -4.97
C ARG A 41 -3.36 11.76 -5.53
N THR A 42 -3.91 12.29 -6.62
CA THR A 42 -3.49 13.55 -7.23
C THR A 42 -4.67 14.50 -7.33
N ALA A 43 -4.42 15.76 -7.75
CA ALA A 43 -5.48 16.71 -8.04
C ALA A 43 -6.44 16.25 -9.15
N GLN A 44 -5.97 15.36 -10.04
CA GLN A 44 -6.75 14.80 -11.15
C GLN A 44 -7.51 13.52 -10.76
N GLY A 45 -7.31 12.99 -9.55
CA GLY A 45 -7.89 11.74 -9.09
C GLY A 45 -6.82 10.70 -8.71
N TRP A 46 -7.22 9.43 -8.68
CA TRP A 46 -6.31 8.31 -8.42
C TRP A 46 -5.55 7.98 -9.70
N LEU A 47 -4.22 8.05 -9.63
CA LEU A 47 -3.34 7.71 -10.74
C LEU A 47 -2.63 6.39 -10.43
N PRO A 48 -2.69 5.36 -11.31
CA PRO A 48 -1.91 4.15 -11.13
C PRO A 48 -0.42 4.44 -11.26
N VAL A 49 0.38 3.82 -10.40
CA VAL A 49 1.82 4.05 -10.30
C VAL A 49 2.54 2.69 -10.35
N PRO A 50 2.73 2.10 -11.55
CA PRO A 50 3.27 0.73 -11.67
C PRO A 50 4.67 0.55 -11.08
N TRP A 51 5.53 1.57 -11.16
CA TRP A 51 6.89 1.52 -10.59
C TRP A 51 6.90 1.39 -9.06
N LEU A 52 5.78 1.66 -8.38
CA LEU A 52 5.67 1.39 -6.95
C LEU A 52 5.48 -0.09 -6.63
N LEU A 53 4.96 -0.89 -7.56
CA LEU A 53 4.80 -2.32 -7.34
C LEU A 53 6.16 -2.97 -7.10
N ASP A 54 7.13 -2.68 -7.97
CA ASP A 54 8.50 -3.18 -7.88
C ASP A 54 9.17 -2.73 -6.57
N LEU A 55 8.85 -1.52 -6.09
CA LEU A 55 9.43 -0.94 -4.88
C LEU A 55 8.89 -1.56 -3.59
N VAL A 56 7.66 -2.08 -3.61
CA VAL A 56 7.03 -2.67 -2.44
C VAL A 56 7.07 -4.20 -2.41
N GLU A 57 7.47 -4.84 -3.52
CA GLU A 57 7.53 -6.31 -3.62
C GLU A 57 8.48 -6.91 -2.56
N ASP A 58 9.51 -6.17 -2.16
CA ASP A 58 10.44 -6.58 -1.09
C ASP A 58 10.01 -6.16 0.33
N SER A 59 8.86 -5.48 0.49
CA SER A 59 8.41 -4.96 1.78
C SER A 59 7.55 -5.97 2.55
N ALA A 60 8.20 -6.92 3.23
CA ALA A 60 7.50 -7.88 4.11
C ALA A 60 6.50 -7.23 5.10
N PRO A 61 6.80 -6.07 5.74
CA PRO A 61 5.84 -5.40 6.63
C PRO A 61 4.56 -4.96 5.92
N LEU A 62 4.64 -4.56 4.65
CA LEU A 62 3.46 -4.17 3.88
C LEU A 62 2.56 -5.38 3.62
N PHE A 63 3.13 -6.51 3.22
CA PHE A 63 2.37 -7.74 2.98
C PHE A 63 1.69 -8.26 4.26
N ASP A 64 2.38 -8.21 5.41
CA ASP A 64 1.79 -8.58 6.70
C ASP A 64 0.60 -7.68 7.06
N MET A 65 0.73 -6.35 6.87
CA MET A 65 -0.36 -5.40 7.09
C MET A 65 -1.55 -5.66 6.15
N LEU A 66 -1.32 -5.91 4.86
CA LEU A 66 -2.39 -6.21 3.91
C LEU A 66 -3.11 -7.53 4.23
N ARG A 67 -2.37 -8.51 4.76
CA ARG A 67 -2.93 -9.77 5.27
C ARG A 67 -3.79 -9.54 6.51
N ASP A 68 -3.35 -8.70 7.45
CA ASP A 68 -4.13 -8.35 8.63
C ASP A 68 -5.39 -7.56 8.29
N HIS A 69 -5.30 -6.61 7.34
CA HIS A 69 -6.45 -5.92 6.78
C HIS A 69 -7.43 -6.89 6.13
N ALA A 70 -6.94 -7.82 5.29
CA ALA A 70 -7.80 -8.83 4.65
C ALA A 70 -8.50 -9.76 5.65
N ALA A 71 -7.89 -9.98 6.82
CA ALA A 71 -8.49 -10.76 7.91
C ALA A 71 -9.38 -9.92 8.83
N GLY A 72 -9.62 -8.64 8.51
CA GLY A 72 -10.42 -7.71 9.32
C GLY A 72 -9.77 -7.30 10.65
N ARG A 73 -8.47 -7.56 10.83
CA ARG A 73 -7.71 -7.21 12.05
C ARG A 73 -7.19 -5.77 12.05
N THR A 74 -7.16 -5.14 10.89
CA THR A 74 -6.72 -3.76 10.70
C THR A 74 -7.78 -3.04 9.86
N ALA A 75 -8.15 -1.81 10.25
CA ALA A 75 -9.01 -0.94 9.44
C ALA A 75 -8.17 -0.12 8.46
N ASP A 76 -8.80 0.47 7.43
CA ASP A 76 -8.12 1.36 6.47
C ASP A 76 -7.21 2.35 7.19
N ALA A 77 -5.91 2.20 6.92
CA ALA A 77 -4.87 2.83 7.70
C ALA A 77 -4.45 4.12 7.02
N ARG A 78 -5.22 5.20 7.26
CA ARG A 78 -4.76 6.58 7.02
C ARG A 78 -3.49 6.95 7.82
N ARG A 79 -2.82 6.00 8.51
CA ARG A 79 -1.62 6.24 9.31
C ARG A 79 -0.84 4.97 9.69
N ILE A 80 -0.14 4.32 8.74
CA ILE A 80 0.95 3.35 9.02
C ILE A 80 1.97 3.60 7.88
N ALA A 81 3.21 4.05 8.04
CA ALA A 81 4.21 3.69 9.03
C ALA A 81 5.12 4.89 9.38
N ARG A 82 5.50 4.97 10.66
CA ARG A 82 6.73 5.62 11.12
C ARG A 82 7.52 4.54 11.86
N GLY A 83 8.78 4.33 11.47
CA GLY A 83 9.76 3.52 12.17
C GLY A 83 10.47 2.55 11.23
N ALA A 84 11.79 2.40 11.24
CA ALA A 84 12.88 3.14 11.85
C ALA A 84 14.12 2.86 10.99
#